data_AF-A0A367PHM7-F1
#
_entry.id   AF-A0A367PHM7-F1
#
_cell.length_a   1.000
_cell.length_b   1.000
_cell.length_c   1.000
_cell.angle_alpha   90.00
_cell.angle_beta   90.00
_cell.angle_gamma   90.00
#
_symmetry.space_group_name_H-M   'P 1'
#
loop_
_entity.id
_entity.type
_entity.pdbx_description
1 polymer ?
#
loop_
_entity_poly.entity_id
_entity_poly.type
_entity_poly.pdbx_seq_one_letter_code
_entity_poly.pdbx_strand_id
1 'polypeptide(L)'
;MPEVSPGLARESQGASESALKRMRQAVRGWRLNRQTHVTLADVARLYNPVIHGWWNYYGAFYKTAMLRIFQHIDCALERWARRKYKGLHRRKRRSAEWLDRMRHNNPMLFAHWRVVTQPAG
;
A
#
# COMPACT_ATOMS: atom_id res chain seq x y z
N MET A 1 10.95 21.72 -39.08
CA MET A 1 10.12 21.39 -37.90
C MET A 1 10.02 19.88 -37.82
N PRO A 2 10.50 19.19 -36.76
CA PRO A 2 10.30 17.75 -36.67
C PRO A 2 8.97 17.43 -35.98
N GLU A 3 8.20 16.59 -36.64
CA GLU A 3 6.94 16.02 -36.20
C GLU A 3 7.19 14.99 -35.09
N VAL A 4 6.57 15.18 -33.93
CA VAL A 4 6.63 14.22 -32.81
C VAL A 4 5.61 13.10 -33.07
N SER A 5 6.10 11.90 -33.41
CA SER A 5 5.26 10.72 -33.68
C SER A 5 4.41 10.31 -32.45
N PRO A 6 3.08 10.10 -32.59
CA PRO A 6 2.18 9.80 -31.46
C PRO A 6 2.35 8.41 -30.80
N GLY A 7 3.28 7.58 -31.26
CA GLY A 7 3.35 6.15 -30.90
C GLY A 7 3.97 5.83 -29.54
N LEU A 8 4.88 6.66 -29.03
CA LEU A 8 5.73 6.30 -27.88
C LEU A 8 5.04 6.49 -26.52
N ALA A 9 3.99 7.32 -26.45
CA ALA A 9 3.30 7.61 -25.19
C ALA A 9 2.41 6.45 -24.69
N ARG A 10 1.93 5.59 -25.60
CA ARG A 10 0.90 4.58 -25.27
C ARG A 10 1.46 3.29 -24.67
N GLU A 11 2.70 2.94 -25.01
CA GLU A 11 3.37 1.74 -24.49
C GLU A 11 3.79 1.90 -23.02
N SER A 12 4.16 3.12 -22.62
CA SER A 12 4.59 3.43 -21.25
C SER A 12 3.44 3.34 -20.22
N GLN A 13 2.20 3.66 -20.63
CA GLN A 13 1.00 3.49 -19.80
C GLN A 13 0.67 2.00 -19.57
N GLY A 14 0.72 1.17 -20.61
CA GLY A 14 0.35 -0.25 -20.53
C GLY A 14 1.26 -1.06 -19.58
N ALA A 15 2.55 -0.74 -19.56
CA ALA A 15 3.50 -1.36 -18.62
C ALA A 15 3.21 -0.96 -17.16
N SER A 16 2.85 0.31 -16.92
CA SER A 16 2.53 0.85 -15.59
C SER A 16 1.22 0.29 -15.03
N GLU A 17 0.16 0.23 -15.83
CA GLU A 17 -1.12 -0.36 -15.40
C GLU A 17 -0.98 -1.85 -15.06
N SER A 18 -0.21 -2.57 -15.88
CA SER A 18 0.10 -3.99 -15.64
C SER A 18 0.90 -4.18 -14.34
N ALA A 19 1.86 -3.30 -14.05
CA ALA A 19 2.61 -3.31 -12.81
C ALA A 19 1.71 -3.05 -11.59
N LEU A 20 0.86 -2.02 -11.64
CA LEU A 20 -0.09 -1.72 -10.56
C LEU A 20 -1.09 -2.86 -10.34
N LYS A 21 -1.54 -3.52 -11.42
CA LYS A 21 -2.37 -4.72 -11.33
C LYS A 21 -1.62 -5.85 -10.59
N ARG A 22 -0.36 -6.11 -10.94
CA ARG A 22 0.48 -7.12 -10.26
C ARG A 22 0.68 -6.80 -8.79
N MET A 23 0.96 -5.55 -8.42
CA MET A 23 1.08 -5.14 -7.02
C MET A 23 -0.21 -5.39 -6.23
N ARG A 24 -1.38 -5.00 -6.78
CA ARG A 24 -2.67 -5.30 -6.13
C ARG A 24 -2.90 -6.81 -5.99
N GLN A 25 -2.50 -7.61 -6.97
CA GLN A 25 -2.59 -9.08 -6.86
C GLN A 25 -1.63 -9.63 -5.81
N ALA A 26 -0.42 -9.10 -5.70
CA ALA A 26 0.52 -9.47 -4.63
C ALA A 26 -0.06 -9.18 -3.25
N VAL A 27 -0.61 -7.98 -3.02
CA VAL A 27 -1.28 -7.62 -1.75
C VAL A 27 -2.45 -8.56 -1.43
N ARG A 28 -3.26 -8.92 -2.43
CA ARG A 28 -4.31 -9.94 -2.27
C ARG A 28 -3.74 -11.31 -1.92
N GLY A 29 -2.64 -11.69 -2.57
CA GLY A 29 -1.90 -12.94 -2.38
C GLY A 29 -1.29 -13.09 -0.98
N TRP A 30 -0.99 -11.98 -0.29
CA TRP A 30 -0.58 -12.03 1.12
C TRP A 30 -1.65 -12.65 2.01
N ARG A 31 -2.93 -12.58 1.62
CA ARG A 31 -4.06 -13.16 2.38
C ARG A 31 -4.02 -12.73 3.85
N LEU A 32 -3.75 -11.44 4.11
CA LEU A 32 -3.60 -10.89 5.45
C LEU A 32 -4.77 -11.26 6.36
N ASN A 33 -6.00 -11.30 5.83
CA ASN A 33 -7.19 -11.73 6.56
C ASN A 33 -7.14 -13.16 7.18
N ARG A 34 -6.16 -13.99 6.81
CA ARG A 34 -5.91 -15.34 7.36
C ARG A 34 -4.76 -15.36 8.38
N GLN A 35 -3.99 -14.28 8.49
CA GLN A 35 -2.80 -14.18 9.36
C GLN A 35 -3.17 -13.56 10.71
N THR A 36 -4.24 -14.00 11.37
CA THR A 36 -4.70 -13.40 12.64
C THR A 36 -3.81 -13.76 13.84
N HIS A 37 -2.97 -14.80 13.71
CA HIS A 37 -2.03 -15.24 14.73
C HIS A 37 -0.83 -14.30 14.89
N VAL A 38 -0.37 -13.66 13.82
CA VAL A 38 0.80 -12.75 13.85
C VAL A 38 0.44 -11.35 14.37
N THR A 39 1.43 -10.60 14.82
CA THR A 39 1.27 -9.20 15.26
C THR A 39 1.33 -8.21 14.08
N LEU A 40 0.99 -6.95 14.32
CA LEU A 40 1.13 -5.91 13.28
C LEU A 40 2.61 -5.70 12.89
N ALA A 41 3.53 -5.84 13.86
CA ALA A 41 4.96 -5.74 13.63
C ALA A 41 5.50 -6.91 12.79
N ASP A 42 4.98 -8.12 12.99
CA ASP A 42 5.33 -9.27 12.14
C ASP A 42 4.85 -9.06 10.71
N VAL A 43 3.63 -8.54 10.52
CA VAL A 43 3.11 -8.16 9.20
C VAL A 43 4.03 -7.13 8.55
N ALA A 44 4.42 -6.08 9.27
CA ALA A 44 5.37 -5.09 8.78
C ALA A 44 6.71 -5.72 8.38
N ARG A 45 7.29 -6.57 9.24
CA ARG A 45 8.56 -7.25 8.97
C ARG A 45 8.51 -8.09 7.69
N LEU A 46 7.40 -8.79 7.45
CA LEU A 46 7.23 -9.65 6.27
C LEU A 46 7.11 -8.87 4.97
N TYR A 47 6.39 -7.73 4.97
CA TYR A 47 6.01 -7.06 3.71
C TYR A 47 6.73 -5.74 3.45
N ASN A 48 7.36 -5.12 4.45
CA ASN A 48 8.13 -3.89 4.25
C ASN A 48 9.21 -4.01 3.15
N PRO A 49 9.97 -5.11 3.01
CA PRO A 49 10.94 -5.23 1.92
C PRO A 49 10.30 -5.10 0.53
N VAL A 50 9.11 -5.70 0.34
CA VAL A 50 8.36 -5.64 -0.92
C VAL A 50 7.81 -4.23 -1.16
N ILE A 51 7.22 -3.61 -0.13
CA ILE A 51 6.66 -2.26 -0.21
C ILE A 51 7.77 -1.24 -0.53
N HIS A 52 8.92 -1.38 0.11
CA HIS A 52 10.08 -0.53 -0.10
C HIS A 52 10.64 -0.69 -1.53
N GLY A 53 10.74 -1.93 -2.03
CA GLY A 53 11.14 -2.20 -3.42
C GLY A 53 10.21 -1.53 -4.44
N TRP A 54 8.89 -1.59 -4.22
CA TRP A 54 7.94 -0.90 -5.08
C TRP A 54 8.09 0.62 -5.02
N TRP A 55 8.25 1.20 -3.82
CA TRP A 55 8.46 2.63 -3.68
C TRP A 55 9.74 3.11 -4.36
N ASN A 56 10.86 2.40 -4.18
CA ASN A 56 12.14 2.79 -4.77
C ASN A 56 12.10 2.75 -6.30
N TYR A 57 11.41 1.77 -6.89
CA TYR A 57 11.35 1.64 -8.34
C TYR A 57 10.28 2.54 -8.98
N TYR A 58 9.08 2.59 -8.40
CA TYR A 58 7.93 3.27 -9.03
C TYR A 58 7.62 4.64 -8.43
N GLY A 59 8.13 4.97 -7.25
CA GLY A 59 7.79 6.19 -6.51
C GLY A 59 8.23 7.48 -7.19
N ALA A 60 9.32 7.47 -7.96
CA ALA A 60 9.78 8.64 -8.70
C ALA A 60 8.85 9.03 -9.85
N PHE A 61 8.27 8.04 -10.55
CA PHE A 61 7.52 8.26 -11.80
C PHE A 61 6.00 8.19 -11.62
N TYR A 62 5.53 7.47 -10.60
CA TYR A 62 4.11 7.13 -10.46
C TYR A 62 3.57 7.42 -9.05
N LYS A 63 3.90 8.57 -8.47
CA LYS A 63 3.50 8.97 -7.10
C LYS A 63 2.01 8.73 -6.82
N THR A 64 1.11 9.31 -7.63
CA THR A 64 -0.34 9.18 -7.44
C THR A 64 -0.81 7.74 -7.50
N ALA A 65 -0.27 6.95 -8.44
CA ALA A 65 -0.61 5.54 -8.55
C ALA A 65 -0.07 4.73 -7.37
N MET A 66 1.12 5.06 -6.85
CA MET A 66 1.69 4.42 -5.69
C MET A 66 0.91 4.71 -4.42
N LEU A 67 0.41 5.94 -4.23
CA LEU A 67 -0.49 6.27 -3.13
C LEU A 67 -1.76 5.39 -3.15
N ARG A 68 -2.31 5.07 -4.34
CA ARG A 68 -3.45 4.16 -4.45
C ARG A 68 -3.10 2.71 -4.06
N ILE A 69 -1.86 2.26 -4.28
CA ILE A 69 -1.39 0.96 -3.81
C ILE A 69 -1.22 0.96 -2.29
N PHE A 70 -0.67 2.04 -1.73
CA PHE A 70 -0.52 2.21 -0.28
C PHE A 70 -1.88 2.19 0.43
N GLN A 71 -2.87 2.91 -0.11
CA GLN A 71 -4.26 2.83 0.37
C GLN A 71 -4.83 1.42 0.26
N HIS A 72 -4.47 0.65 -0.79
CA HIS A 72 -4.91 -0.73 -0.93
C HIS A 72 -4.30 -1.64 0.15
N ILE A 73 -3.04 -1.40 0.52
CA ILE A 73 -2.36 -2.08 1.64
C ILE A 73 -3.05 -1.72 2.96
N ASP A 74 -3.30 -0.45 3.23
CA ASP A 74 -4.00 0.00 4.44
C ASP A 74 -5.40 -0.63 4.55
N CYS A 75 -6.18 -0.65 3.47
CA CYS A 75 -7.46 -1.37 3.40
C CYS A 75 -7.34 -2.86 3.76
N ALA A 76 -6.24 -3.51 3.38
CA ALA A 76 -5.98 -4.89 3.72
C ALA A 76 -5.60 -5.07 5.19
N LEU A 77 -4.80 -4.15 5.76
CA LEU A 77 -4.47 -4.10 7.18
C LEU A 77 -5.70 -3.87 8.05
N GLU A 78 -6.59 -2.94 7.67
CA GLU A 78 -7.86 -2.74 8.37
C GLU A 78 -8.71 -4.01 8.36
N ARG A 79 -8.79 -4.70 7.21
CA ARG A 79 -9.55 -5.96 7.10
C ARG A 79 -8.95 -7.04 7.99
N TRP A 80 -7.63 -7.13 8.08
CA TRP A 80 -6.92 -8.01 9.01
C TRP A 80 -7.22 -7.63 10.46
N ALA A 81 -7.18 -6.35 10.82
CA ALA A 81 -7.47 -5.88 12.17
C ALA A 81 -8.91 -6.22 12.61
N ARG A 82 -9.89 -6.05 11.70
CA ARG A 82 -11.29 -6.47 11.94
C ARG A 82 -11.45 -7.99 12.13
N ARG A 83 -10.55 -8.80 11.60
CA ARG A 83 -10.52 -10.26 11.77
C ARG A 83 -9.81 -10.66 13.07
N LYS A 84 -8.72 -9.97 13.42
CA LYS A 84 -7.90 -10.25 14.60
C LYS A 84 -8.55 -9.79 15.90
N TYR A 85 -9.15 -8.60 15.91
CA TYR A 85 -9.68 -7.97 17.12
C TYR A 85 -11.21 -7.98 17.15
N LYS A 86 -11.79 -8.70 18.12
CA LYS A 86 -13.26 -8.82 18.27
C LYS A 86 -13.96 -7.45 18.34
N GLY A 87 -13.35 -6.47 19.03
CA GLY A 87 -13.90 -5.10 19.15
C GLY A 87 -13.96 -4.29 17.86
N LEU A 88 -13.25 -4.72 16.81
CA LEU A 88 -13.26 -4.08 15.48
C LEU A 88 -14.13 -4.83 14.46
N HIS A 89 -14.68 -5.99 14.83
CA HIS A 89 -15.45 -6.82 13.91
C HIS A 89 -16.63 -6.04 13.31
N ARG A 90 -16.78 -6.07 11.97
CA ARG A 90 -17.75 -5.31 11.16
C ARG A 90 -17.67 -3.78 11.26
N ARG A 91 -16.81 -3.20 12.11
CA ARG A 91 -16.70 -1.75 12.34
C ARG A 91 -15.64 -1.13 11.42
N LYS A 92 -16.02 -0.81 10.17
CA LYS A 92 -15.12 -0.21 9.17
C LYS A 92 -14.47 1.08 9.66
N ARG A 93 -15.27 2.03 10.16
CA ARG A 93 -14.75 3.32 10.67
C ARG A 93 -13.75 3.13 11.82
N ARG A 94 -14.11 2.31 12.82
CA ARG A 94 -13.21 2.03 13.95
C ARG A 94 -11.92 1.30 13.55
N SER A 95 -11.93 0.49 12.50
CA SER A 95 -10.69 -0.14 12.02
C SER A 95 -9.77 0.85 11.30
N ALA A 96 -10.33 1.84 10.59
CA ALA A 96 -9.55 2.93 10.02
C ALA A 96 -8.95 3.80 11.14
N GLU A 97 -9.79 4.25 12.09
CA GLU A 97 -9.34 4.99 13.29
C GLU A 97 -8.28 4.21 14.11
N TRP A 98 -8.40 2.88 14.19
CA TRP A 98 -7.40 2.04 14.82
C TRP A 98 -6.07 2.05 14.04
N LEU A 99 -6.12 1.91 12.71
CA LEU A 99 -4.92 1.91 11.87
C LEU A 99 -4.24 3.28 11.91
N ASP A 100 -5.01 4.36 11.87
CA ASP A 100 -4.50 5.73 12.02
C ASP A 100 -3.80 5.89 13.36
N ARG A 101 -4.38 5.43 14.47
CA ARG A 101 -3.69 5.45 15.78
C ARG A 101 -2.39 4.65 15.77
N MET A 102 -2.36 3.47 15.13
CA MET A 102 -1.12 2.70 15.00
C MET A 102 -0.06 3.45 14.19
N ARG A 103 -0.47 4.13 13.12
CA ARG A 103 0.42 4.99 12.31
C ARG A 103 0.96 6.16 13.10
N HIS A 104 0.12 6.87 13.85
CA HIS A 104 0.56 8.02 14.65
C HIS A 104 1.53 7.58 15.76
N ASN A 105 1.26 6.46 16.42
CA ASN A 105 2.10 5.96 17.51
C ASN A 105 3.40 5.32 17.02
N ASN A 106 3.40 4.72 15.83
CA ASN A 106 4.56 4.01 15.26
C ASN A 106 4.70 4.33 13.76
N PRO A 107 5.04 5.57 13.39
CA PRO A 107 5.06 6.01 11.98
C PRO A 107 6.10 5.27 11.14
N MET A 108 7.12 4.68 11.77
CA MET A 108 8.17 3.91 11.10
C MET A 108 7.82 2.44 10.89
N LEU A 109 6.67 1.97 11.38
CA LEU A 109 6.33 0.55 11.35
C LEU A 109 6.14 0.04 9.92
N PHE A 110 5.49 0.81 9.05
CA PHE A 110 5.38 0.49 7.62
C PHE A 110 6.11 1.52 6.78
N ALA A 111 6.83 1.04 5.75
CA ALA A 111 7.60 1.90 4.86
C ALA A 111 6.72 2.99 4.20
N HIS A 112 5.50 2.64 3.78
CA HIS A 112 4.60 3.58 3.10
C HIS A 112 3.94 4.61 4.01
N TRP A 113 3.84 4.35 5.33
CA TRP A 113 3.28 5.32 6.26
C TRP A 113 4.11 6.60 6.30
N ARG A 114 5.43 6.48 6.19
CA ARG A 114 6.35 7.63 6.11
C ARG A 114 6.09 8.51 4.90
N VAL A 115 5.75 7.91 3.76
CA VAL A 115 5.53 8.62 2.50
C VAL A 115 4.21 9.41 2.54
N VAL A 116 3.17 8.85 3.17
CA VAL A 116 1.86 9.50 3.28
C VAL A 116 1.84 10.60 4.35
N THR A 117 2.67 10.47 5.40
CA THR A 117 2.70 11.40 6.54
C THR A 117 3.70 12.56 6.37
N GLN A 118 4.58 12.53 5.37
CA GLN A 118 5.41 13.69 5.07
C GLN A 118 4.55 14.79 4.44
N PRO A 119 4.37 15.96 5.10
CA PRO A 119 3.88 17.13 4.37
C PRO A 119 4.86 17.42 3.24
N ALA A 120 4.35 17.80 2.08
CA ALA A 120 5.18 18.40 1.05
C ALA A 120 5.94 19.55 1.72
N GLY A 121 7.27 19.45 1.76
CA GLY A 121 8.13 20.59 2.09
C GLY A 121 7.99 21.68 1.05
#